data_AF-A0A832YZH7-F1
#
_entry.id   AF-A0A832YZH7-F1
#
_cell.length_a   1.000
_cell.length_b   1.000
_cell.length_c   1.000
_cell.angle_alpha   90.00
_cell.angle_beta   90.00
_cell.angle_gamma   90.00
#
_symmetry.space_group_name_H-M   'P 1'
#
loop_
_entity.id
_entity.type
_entity.pdbx_description
1 polymer ?
#
loop_
_entity_poly.entity_id
_entity_poly.type
_entity_poly.pdbx_seq_one_letter_code
_entity_poly.pdbx_strand_id
1 'polypeptide(L)'
;MRDRSRYADIFIKTLRELCTAVIHVKILKTCVVSTLLLLIPVALCSLQKVWAKDLRDELWSRVEELFTVIEKAGSEGMDVKELIRDLNKAIQLIRRGDEESLRRAKAILDGLSARVEEISRELPRYRLVRDLCTYSRVALLLSIPVAMYFLLPRAYLRLWYRYRRRWLVEER
;
A
#
# COMPACT_ATOMS: atom_id res chain seq x y z
N MET A 1 50.05 67.13 -49.53
CA MET A 1 49.62 65.77 -49.95
C MET A 1 50.06 64.64 -49.00
N ARG A 2 50.45 64.90 -47.74
CA ARG A 2 51.00 63.88 -46.82
C ARG A 2 50.08 63.47 -45.66
N ASP A 3 48.98 64.20 -45.41
CA ASP A 3 48.08 63.92 -44.28
C ASP A 3 46.97 62.90 -44.58
N ARG A 4 46.58 62.68 -45.85
CA ARG A 4 45.49 61.74 -46.18
C ARG A 4 45.84 60.27 -45.93
N SER A 5 47.12 59.88 -45.96
CA SER A 5 47.51 58.47 -45.74
C SER A 5 47.45 58.06 -44.26
N ARG A 6 47.76 58.97 -43.32
CA ARG A 6 47.69 58.68 -41.88
C ARG A 6 46.26 58.39 -41.40
N TYR A 7 45.27 59.11 -41.92
CA TYR A 7 43.88 58.86 -41.57
C TYR A 7 43.36 57.53 -42.12
N ALA A 8 43.83 57.11 -43.30
CA ALA A 8 43.50 55.81 -43.88
C ALA A 8 44.07 54.65 -43.03
N ASP A 9 45.32 54.75 -42.58
CA ASP A 9 45.95 53.71 -41.76
C ASP A 9 45.29 53.56 -40.38
N ILE A 10 44.90 54.66 -39.74
CA ILE A 10 44.19 54.63 -38.45
C ILE A 10 42.79 54.01 -38.62
N PHE A 11 42.09 54.34 -39.71
CA PHE A 11 40.76 53.81 -40.00
C PHE A 11 40.77 52.31 -40.36
N ILE A 12 41.80 51.85 -41.09
CA ILE A 12 41.99 50.42 -41.39
C ILE A 12 42.32 49.64 -40.11
N LYS A 13 43.11 50.23 -39.19
CA LYS A 13 43.47 49.60 -37.92
C LYS A 13 42.26 49.45 -37.00
N THR A 14 41.41 50.48 -36.88
CA THR A 14 40.18 50.40 -36.07
C THR A 14 39.13 49.47 -36.69
N LEU A 15 39.01 49.41 -38.02
CA LEU A 15 38.15 48.43 -38.69
C LEU A 15 38.61 46.99 -38.47
N ARG A 16 39.93 46.75 -38.43
CA ARG A 16 40.49 45.42 -38.15
C ARG A 16 40.18 44.97 -36.72
N GLU A 17 40.34 45.85 -35.73
CA GLU A 17 40.02 45.59 -34.32
C GLU A 17 38.51 45.33 -34.10
N LEU A 18 37.64 46.08 -34.79
CA LEU A 18 36.19 45.86 -34.73
C LEU A 18 35.78 44.53 -35.40
N CYS A 19 36.42 44.15 -36.51
CA CYS A 19 36.16 42.87 -37.16
C CYS A 19 36.59 41.68 -36.30
N THR A 20 37.76 41.71 -35.67
CA THR A 20 38.23 40.62 -34.81
C THR A 20 37.33 40.46 -33.58
N ALA A 21 36.86 41.55 -32.98
CA ALA A 21 35.91 41.51 -31.88
C ALA A 21 34.56 40.86 -32.26
N VAL A 22 34.01 41.21 -33.43
CA VAL A 22 32.73 40.62 -33.91
C VAL A 22 32.89 39.13 -34.23
N ILE A 23 34.03 38.72 -34.78
CA ILE A 23 34.33 37.30 -35.06
C ILE A 23 34.46 36.51 -33.76
N HIS A 24 35.17 37.03 -32.75
CA HIS A 24 35.29 36.38 -31.45
C HIS A 24 33.94 36.24 -30.73
N VAL A 25 33.04 37.22 -30.81
CA VAL A 25 31.71 37.14 -30.21
C VAL A 25 30.83 36.08 -30.92
N LYS A 26 30.94 35.94 -32.24
CA LYS A 26 30.22 34.87 -32.99
C LYS A 26 30.77 33.48 -32.66
N ILE A 27 32.09 33.33 -32.54
CA ILE A 27 32.73 32.06 -32.16
C ILE A 27 32.37 31.68 -30.72
N LEU A 28 32.34 32.65 -29.80
CA LEU A 28 31.95 32.40 -28.40
C LEU A 28 30.49 31.93 -28.30
N LYS A 29 29.56 32.56 -29.04
CA LYS A 29 28.14 32.14 -29.06
C LYS A 29 27.95 30.75 -29.66
N THR A 30 28.65 30.42 -30.74
CA THR A 30 28.54 29.08 -31.38
C THR A 30 29.16 27.98 -30.51
N CYS A 31 30.27 28.27 -29.82
CA CYS A 31 30.85 27.36 -28.83
C CYS A 31 29.92 27.13 -27.62
N VAL A 32 29.33 28.19 -27.05
CA VAL A 32 28.41 28.07 -25.90
C VAL A 32 27.14 27.31 -26.28
N VAL A 33 26.59 27.56 -27.47
CA VAL A 33 25.40 26.81 -27.96
C VAL A 33 25.75 25.34 -28.19
N SER A 34 26.93 25.04 -28.74
CA SER A 34 27.40 23.67 -28.96
C SER A 34 27.63 22.90 -27.65
N THR A 35 28.24 23.55 -26.64
CA THR A 35 28.44 22.92 -25.33
C THR A 35 27.13 22.72 -24.57
N LEU A 36 26.18 23.66 -24.66
CA LEU A 36 24.83 23.49 -24.10
C LEU A 36 24.05 22.37 -24.80
N LEU A 37 24.15 22.26 -26.14
CA LEU A 37 23.47 21.24 -26.92
C LEU A 37 23.97 19.83 -26.59
N LEU A 38 25.25 19.68 -26.23
CA LEU A 38 25.82 18.41 -25.76
C LEU A 38 25.50 18.09 -24.30
N LEU A 39 25.25 19.11 -23.46
CA LEU A 39 24.94 18.93 -22.03
C LEU A 39 23.52 18.39 -21.80
N ILE A 40 22.56 18.79 -22.63
CA ILE A 40 21.15 18.37 -22.56
C ILE A 40 20.99 16.84 -22.72
N PRO A 41 21.55 16.17 -23.74
CA PRO A 41 21.42 14.71 -23.89
C PRO A 41 22.17 13.94 -22.80
N VAL A 42 23.29 14.45 -22.30
CA VAL A 42 24.02 13.84 -21.17
C VAL A 42 23.18 13.91 -19.88
N ALA A 43 22.52 15.05 -19.62
CA ALA A 43 21.59 15.18 -18.49
C ALA A 43 20.34 14.27 -18.62
N LEU A 44 19.81 14.12 -19.84
CA LEU A 44 18.70 13.21 -20.14
C LEU A 44 19.08 11.73 -19.93
N CYS A 45 20.30 11.34 -20.31
CA CYS A 45 20.83 9.99 -20.06
C CYS A 45 21.02 9.68 -18.56
N SER A 46 21.38 10.68 -17.75
CA SER A 46 21.48 10.54 -16.29
C SER A 46 20.13 10.29 -15.64
N LEU A 47 19.06 10.92 -16.16
CA LEU A 47 17.70 10.81 -15.62
C LEU A 47 17.08 9.43 -15.89
N GLN A 48 17.43 8.75 -16.99
CA GLN A 48 16.89 7.41 -17.29
C GLN A 48 17.33 6.34 -16.29
N LYS A 49 18.53 6.44 -15.71
CA LYS A 49 19.02 5.43 -14.73
C LYS A 49 18.23 5.44 -13.42
N VAL A 50 17.52 6.53 -13.10
CA VAL A 50 16.74 6.68 -11.86
C VAL A 50 15.34 6.05 -11.98
N TRP A 51 14.85 5.77 -13.19
CA TRP A 51 13.51 5.21 -13.42
C TRP A 51 13.45 3.69 -13.62
N ALA A 52 14.59 3.00 -13.59
CA ALA A 52 14.58 1.55 -13.48
C ALA A 52 14.18 1.19 -12.04
N LYS A 53 12.87 0.95 -11.81
CA LYS A 53 12.39 0.33 -10.58
C LYS A 53 13.17 -0.96 -10.37
N ASP A 54 13.99 -1.00 -9.32
CA ASP A 54 14.73 -2.20 -8.97
C ASP A 54 13.71 -3.31 -8.68
N LEU A 55 13.92 -4.52 -9.21
CA LEU A 55 13.06 -5.68 -8.95
C LEU A 55 12.90 -5.90 -7.44
N ARG A 56 13.94 -5.54 -6.68
CA ARG A 56 13.93 -5.53 -5.22
C ARG A 56 12.85 -4.62 -4.64
N ASP A 57 12.69 -3.40 -5.17
CA ASP A 57 11.72 -2.42 -4.67
C ASP A 57 10.28 -2.86 -5.00
N GLU A 58 10.07 -3.47 -6.17
CA GLU A 58 8.77 -4.07 -6.52
C GLU A 58 8.41 -5.20 -5.56
N LEU A 59 9.37 -6.07 -5.22
CA LEU A 59 9.14 -7.17 -4.27
C LEU A 59 8.89 -6.67 -2.85
N TRP A 60 9.55 -5.59 -2.42
CA TRP A 60 9.27 -4.98 -1.12
C TRP A 60 7.87 -4.40 -1.02
N SER A 61 7.40 -3.72 -2.07
CA SER A 61 6.02 -3.22 -2.14
C SER A 61 5.02 -4.36 -1.99
N ARG A 62 5.24 -5.50 -2.66
CA ARG A 62 4.38 -6.68 -2.55
C ARG A 62 4.39 -7.31 -1.16
N VAL A 63 5.56 -7.33 -0.50
CA VAL A 63 5.68 -7.82 0.88
C VAL A 63 4.85 -6.96 1.82
N GLU A 64 4.91 -5.64 1.67
CA GLU A 64 4.15 -4.69 2.49
C GLU A 64 2.64 -4.87 2.30
N GLU A 65 2.18 -4.95 1.06
CA GLU A 65 0.76 -5.24 0.75
C GLU A 65 0.30 -6.54 1.41
N LEU A 66 1.03 -7.65 1.23
CA LEU A 66 0.65 -8.94 1.82
C LEU A 66 0.71 -8.91 3.35
N PHE A 67 1.68 -8.19 3.93
CA PHE A 67 1.80 -8.06 5.39
C PHE A 67 0.56 -7.38 5.98
N THR A 68 0.07 -6.29 5.39
CA THR A 68 -1.13 -5.59 5.89
C THR A 68 -2.38 -6.48 5.86
N VAL A 69 -2.53 -7.30 4.82
CA VAL A 69 -3.68 -8.22 4.71
C VAL A 69 -3.56 -9.36 5.72
N ILE A 70 -2.36 -9.93 5.90
CA ILE A 70 -2.09 -10.99 6.88
C ILE A 70 -2.29 -10.48 8.31
N GLU A 71 -1.84 -9.26 8.62
CA GLU A 71 -2.04 -8.63 9.92
C GLU A 71 -3.53 -8.44 10.21
N LYS A 72 -4.28 -7.91 9.24
CA LYS A 72 -5.73 -7.77 9.36
C LYS A 72 -6.42 -9.11 9.57
N ALA A 73 -6.05 -10.14 8.80
CA ALA A 73 -6.55 -11.50 8.96
C ALA A 73 -6.27 -12.06 10.36
N GLY A 74 -5.06 -11.84 10.90
CA GLY A 74 -4.71 -12.22 12.27
C GLY A 74 -5.49 -11.46 13.34
N SER A 75 -5.70 -10.16 13.16
CA SER A 75 -6.51 -9.33 14.07
C SER A 75 -7.97 -9.78 14.13
N GLU A 76 -8.48 -10.37 13.06
CA GLU A 76 -9.82 -10.94 13.00
C GLU A 76 -9.91 -12.37 13.61
N GLY A 77 -8.77 -12.93 14.05
CA GLY A 77 -8.70 -14.18 14.80
C GLY A 77 -8.46 -15.43 13.95
N MET A 78 -8.01 -15.29 12.70
CA MET A 78 -7.62 -16.43 11.87
C MET A 78 -6.20 -16.90 12.15
N ASP A 79 -5.91 -18.18 11.89
CA ASP A 79 -4.54 -18.71 12.04
C ASP A 79 -3.69 -18.30 10.84
N VAL A 80 -2.77 -17.35 11.09
CA VAL A 80 -1.84 -16.80 10.09
C VAL A 80 -0.41 -17.32 10.24
N LYS A 81 -0.15 -18.28 11.14
CA LYS A 81 1.22 -18.75 11.42
C LYS A 81 1.96 -19.24 10.18
N GLU A 82 1.29 -20.00 9.33
CA GLU A 82 1.90 -20.52 8.10
C GLU A 82 2.20 -19.41 7.09
N LEU A 83 1.28 -18.47 6.94
CA LEU A 83 1.41 -17.31 6.04
C LEU A 83 2.57 -16.41 6.46
N ILE A 84 2.70 -16.12 7.75
CA ILE A 84 3.81 -15.34 8.30
C ILE A 84 5.14 -16.07 8.10
N ARG A 85 5.18 -17.39 8.27
CA ARG A 85 6.39 -18.18 8.06
C ARG A 85 6.88 -18.10 6.61
N ASP A 86 5.97 -18.21 5.65
CA ASP A 86 6.33 -18.18 4.23
C ASP A 86 6.65 -16.75 3.75
N LEU A 87 5.98 -15.74 4.29
CA LEU A 87 6.34 -14.33 4.06
C LEU A 87 7.75 -14.03 4.59
N ASN A 88 8.09 -14.53 5.78
CA ASN A 88 9.43 -14.35 6.35
C ASN A 88 10.52 -15.04 5.49
N LYS A 89 10.22 -16.22 4.91
CA LYS A 89 11.13 -16.86 3.95
C LYS A 89 11.34 -15.98 2.71
N ALA A 90 10.28 -15.37 2.17
CA ALA A 90 10.39 -14.45 1.04
C ALA A 90 11.26 -13.23 1.38
N ILE A 91 11.07 -12.63 2.56
CA ILE A 91 11.89 -11.51 3.04
C ILE A 91 13.37 -11.90 3.14
N GLN A 92 13.67 -13.09 3.67
CA GLN A 92 15.06 -13.57 3.76
C GLN A 92 15.70 -13.74 2.37
N LEU A 93 14.94 -14.23 1.39
CA LEU A 93 15.42 -14.37 0.01
C LEU A 93 15.66 -13.01 -0.66
N ILE A 94 14.79 -12.02 -0.41
CA ILE A 94 14.98 -10.64 -0.91
C ILE A 94 16.23 -10.00 -0.29
N ARG A 95 16.46 -10.22 1.01
CA ARG A 95 17.64 -9.69 1.71
C ARG A 95 18.96 -10.25 1.17
N ARG A 96 18.99 -11.50 0.69
CA ARG A 96 20.20 -12.06 0.05
C ARG A 96 20.57 -11.34 -1.25
N GLY A 97 19.57 -10.97 -2.05
CA GLY A 97 19.77 -10.13 -3.23
C GLY A 97 20.31 -10.83 -4.47
N ASP A 98 20.54 -12.15 -4.45
CA ASP A 98 20.89 -12.92 -5.65
C ASP A 98 19.71 -12.97 -6.63
N GLU A 99 19.95 -12.94 -7.94
CA GLU A 99 18.86 -13.02 -8.94
C GLU A 99 18.01 -14.28 -8.79
N GLU A 100 18.64 -15.42 -8.47
CA GLU A 100 17.92 -16.68 -8.24
C GLU A 100 17.06 -16.60 -6.97
N SER A 101 17.59 -15.99 -5.90
CA SER A 101 16.88 -15.74 -4.65
C SER A 101 15.68 -14.82 -4.86
N LEU A 102 15.81 -13.77 -5.70
CA LEU A 102 14.72 -12.86 -6.04
C LEU A 102 13.62 -13.55 -6.85
N ARG A 103 13.97 -14.41 -7.82
CA ARG A 103 12.98 -15.22 -8.56
C ARG A 103 12.21 -16.17 -7.65
N ARG A 104 12.90 -16.83 -6.72
CA ARG A 104 12.27 -17.71 -5.72
C ARG A 104 11.36 -16.93 -4.77
N ALA A 105 11.80 -15.74 -4.33
CA ALA A 105 10.97 -14.85 -3.51
C ALA A 105 9.69 -14.45 -4.23
N LYS A 106 9.78 -14.08 -5.52
CA LYS A 106 8.62 -13.76 -6.35
C LYS A 106 7.63 -14.92 -6.43
N ALA A 107 8.10 -16.13 -6.68
CA ALA A 107 7.25 -17.32 -6.74
C ALA A 107 6.54 -17.61 -5.40
N ILE A 108 7.23 -17.41 -4.27
CA ILE A 108 6.61 -17.56 -2.94
C ILE A 108 5.55 -16.48 -2.70
N LEU A 109 5.82 -15.22 -3.08
CA LEU A 109 4.86 -14.12 -2.94
C LEU A 109 3.63 -14.31 -3.84
N ASP A 110 3.82 -14.80 -5.07
CA ASP A 110 2.71 -15.13 -5.98
C ASP A 110 1.87 -16.30 -5.46
N GLY A 111 2.49 -17.29 -4.80
CA GLY A 111 1.76 -18.37 -4.14
C GLY A 111 1.02 -17.92 -2.87
N LEU A 112 1.60 -16.95 -2.13
CA LEU A 112 0.99 -16.35 -0.94
C LEU A 112 -0.21 -15.49 -1.31
N SER A 113 -0.12 -14.68 -2.36
CA SER A 113 -1.24 -13.81 -2.78
C SER A 113 -2.49 -14.61 -3.11
N ALA A 114 -2.35 -15.75 -3.81
CA ALA A 114 -3.47 -16.64 -4.10
C ALA A 114 -4.13 -17.20 -2.82
N ARG A 115 -3.33 -17.63 -1.84
CA ARG A 115 -3.82 -18.15 -0.56
C ARG A 115 -4.48 -17.07 0.29
N VAL A 116 -3.89 -15.87 0.31
CA VAL A 116 -4.43 -14.71 1.03
C VAL A 116 -5.75 -14.25 0.42
N GLU A 117 -5.90 -14.33 -0.91
CA GLU A 117 -7.14 -14.00 -1.60
C GLU A 117 -8.26 -15.00 -1.25
N GLU A 118 -7.94 -16.28 -1.17
CA GLU A 118 -8.87 -17.33 -0.72
C GLU A 118 -9.36 -17.06 0.72
N ILE A 119 -8.44 -16.78 1.63
CA ILE A 119 -8.76 -16.42 3.03
C ILE A 119 -9.56 -15.11 3.10
N SER A 120 -9.25 -14.13 2.25
CA SER A 120 -10.02 -12.89 2.13
C SER A 120 -11.46 -13.10 1.66
N ARG A 121 -11.75 -14.17 0.93
CA ARG A 121 -13.13 -14.52 0.56
C ARG A 121 -13.89 -15.19 1.70
N GLU A 122 -13.19 -15.88 2.60
CA GLU A 122 -13.79 -16.53 3.77
C GLU A 122 -14.01 -15.57 4.96
N LEU A 123 -13.19 -14.52 5.04
CA LEU A 123 -13.23 -13.42 6.02
C LEU A 123 -14.65 -12.90 6.34
N PRO A 124 -15.48 -12.47 5.37
CA PRO A 124 -16.81 -11.93 5.67
C PRO A 124 -17.73 -13.00 6.29
N ARG A 125 -17.60 -14.27 5.90
CA ARG A 125 -18.41 -15.36 6.45
C ARG A 125 -18.04 -15.64 7.90
N TYR A 126 -16.76 -15.65 8.23
CA TYR A 126 -16.29 -15.84 9.60
C TYR A 126 -16.76 -14.70 10.52
N ARG A 127 -16.64 -13.46 10.06
CA ARG A 127 -17.12 -12.27 10.77
C ARG A 127 -18.63 -12.34 11.06
N LEU A 128 -19.43 -12.68 10.06
CA LEU A 128 -20.89 -12.82 10.22
C LEU A 128 -21.26 -13.87 11.25
N VAL A 129 -20.60 -15.04 11.25
CA VAL A 129 -20.88 -16.11 12.22
C VAL A 129 -20.50 -15.70 13.64
N ARG A 130 -19.33 -15.06 13.81
CA ARG A 130 -18.88 -14.57 15.12
C ARG A 130 -19.83 -13.51 15.67
N ASP A 131 -20.21 -12.55 14.85
CA ASP A 131 -21.08 -11.45 15.25
C ASP A 131 -22.48 -12.00 15.57
N LEU A 132 -23.02 -12.90 14.74
CA LEU A 132 -24.30 -13.56 14.98
C LEU A 132 -24.31 -14.35 16.29
N CYS A 133 -23.25 -15.11 16.58
CA CYS A 133 -23.10 -15.83 17.85
C CYS A 133 -23.05 -14.87 19.05
N THR A 134 -22.33 -13.76 18.92
CA THR A 134 -22.18 -12.76 19.99
C THR A 134 -23.51 -12.06 20.26
N TYR A 135 -24.19 -11.58 19.21
CA TYR A 135 -25.51 -10.97 19.33
C TYR A 135 -26.58 -11.95 19.79
N SER A 136 -26.53 -13.21 19.36
CA SER A 136 -27.45 -14.25 19.82
C SER A 136 -27.33 -14.48 21.34
N ARG A 137 -26.10 -14.52 21.88
CA ARG A 137 -25.89 -14.63 23.33
C ARG A 137 -26.45 -13.43 24.09
N VAL A 138 -26.20 -12.23 23.61
CA VAL A 138 -26.72 -10.99 24.22
C VAL A 138 -28.25 -10.95 24.15
N ALA A 139 -28.84 -11.31 23.01
CA ALA A 139 -30.28 -11.39 22.82
C ALA A 139 -30.93 -12.42 23.75
N LEU A 140 -30.30 -13.58 23.94
CA LEU A 140 -30.73 -14.58 24.91
C LEU A 140 -30.76 -14.02 26.33
N LEU A 141 -29.68 -13.35 26.76
CA LEU A 141 -29.60 -12.71 28.08
C LEU A 141 -30.69 -11.65 28.28
N LEU A 142 -30.94 -10.81 27.27
CA LEU A 142 -32.01 -9.81 27.29
C LEU A 142 -33.42 -10.44 27.29
N SER A 143 -33.58 -11.61 26.69
CA SER A 143 -34.86 -12.31 26.63
C SER A 143 -35.25 -12.92 27.99
N ILE A 144 -34.30 -13.23 28.87
CA ILE A 144 -34.57 -13.85 30.18
C ILE A 144 -35.55 -13.02 31.03
N PRO A 145 -35.30 -11.74 31.34
CA PRO A 145 -36.22 -10.95 32.17
C PRO A 145 -37.59 -10.76 31.52
N VAL A 146 -37.64 -10.58 30.19
CA VAL A 146 -38.89 -10.44 29.44
C VAL A 146 -39.70 -11.74 29.50
N ALA A 147 -39.06 -12.88 29.23
CA ALA A 147 -39.67 -14.19 29.33
C ALA A 147 -40.16 -14.45 30.76
N MET A 148 -39.34 -14.15 31.76
CA MET A 148 -39.66 -14.33 33.17
C MET A 148 -40.90 -13.50 33.59
N TYR A 149 -40.98 -12.23 33.15
CA TYR A 149 -42.14 -11.37 33.40
C TYR A 149 -43.46 -11.94 32.84
N PHE A 150 -43.43 -12.55 31.65
CA PHE A 150 -44.64 -13.11 31.03
C PHE A 150 -44.95 -14.55 31.46
N LEU A 151 -43.94 -15.39 31.69
CA LEU A 151 -44.11 -16.80 32.03
C LEU A 151 -44.42 -17.01 33.52
N LEU A 152 -43.79 -16.24 34.43
CA LEU A 152 -44.01 -16.42 35.87
C LEU A 152 -45.47 -16.24 36.30
N PRO A 153 -46.23 -15.20 35.88
CA PRO A 153 -47.60 -15.02 36.31
C PRO A 153 -48.49 -16.19 35.86
N ARG A 154 -48.30 -16.67 34.63
CA ARG A 154 -49.06 -17.79 34.08
C ARG A 154 -48.69 -19.11 34.75
N ALA A 155 -47.40 -19.35 34.98
CA ALA A 155 -46.92 -20.54 35.69
C ALA A 155 -47.40 -20.55 37.14
N TYR A 156 -47.33 -19.40 37.83
CA TYR A 156 -47.84 -19.21 39.19
C TYR A 156 -49.33 -19.51 39.28
N LEU A 157 -50.15 -18.94 38.39
CA LEU A 157 -51.60 -19.22 38.37
C LEU A 157 -51.88 -20.71 38.15
N ARG A 158 -51.20 -21.37 37.21
CA ARG A 158 -51.37 -22.82 36.99
C ARG A 158 -50.97 -23.64 38.23
N LEU A 159 -49.84 -23.30 38.87
CA LEU A 159 -49.41 -23.97 40.09
C LEU A 159 -50.41 -23.74 41.22
N TRP A 160 -50.87 -22.50 41.39
CA TRP A 160 -51.85 -22.12 42.40
C TRP A 160 -53.17 -22.87 42.21
N TYR A 161 -53.72 -22.91 41.00
CA TYR A 161 -54.93 -23.68 40.70
C TYR A 161 -54.74 -25.18 40.95
N ARG A 162 -53.57 -25.74 40.62
CA ARG A 162 -53.26 -27.15 40.86
C ARG A 162 -53.15 -27.47 42.35
N TYR A 163 -52.55 -26.57 43.13
CA TYR A 163 -52.39 -26.75 44.57
C TYR A 163 -53.73 -26.56 45.31
N ARG A 164 -54.52 -25.56 44.93
CA ARG A 164 -55.82 -25.24 45.55
C ARG A 164 -56.91 -26.28 45.27
N ARG A 165 -56.85 -27.01 44.15
CA ARG A 165 -57.80 -28.10 43.83
C ARG A 165 -57.75 -29.28 44.81
N ARG A 166 -56.77 -29.36 45.70
CA ARG A 166 -56.71 -30.35 46.78
C ARG A 166 -57.44 -29.93 48.08
N TRP A 167 -58.07 -28.75 48.09
CA TRP A 167 -58.71 -28.15 49.27
C TRP A 167 -60.23 -27.95 49.13
N LEU A 168 -60.88 -28.65 48.19
CA LEU A 168 -62.34 -28.70 48.18
C LEU A 168 -62.78 -29.63 49.31
N VAL A 169 -63.04 -29.01 50.46
CA VAL A 169 -63.64 -29.63 51.64
C VAL A 169 -65.03 -30.11 51.26
N GLU A 170 -65.29 -31.36 51.63
CA GLU A 170 -66.57 -32.05 51.52
C GLU A 170 -67.65 -31.22 52.22
N GLU A 171 -68.51 -30.56 51.43
CA GLU A 171 -69.69 -29.88 51.94
C GLU A 171 -70.73 -30.94 52.30
N ARG A 172 -71.16 -30.90 53.56
CA ARG A 172 -72.01 -31.86 54.24
C ARG A 172 -73.48 -31.65 53.93
#